data_AF-D9Q113-F1
#
_entry.id   AF-D9Q113-F1
#
_cell.length_a   1.000
_cell.length_b   1.000
_cell.length_c   1.000
_cell.angle_alpha   90.00
_cell.angle_beta   90.00
_cell.angle_gamma   90.00
#
_symmetry.space_group_name_H-M   'P 1'
#
loop_
_entity.id
_entity.type
_entity.pdbx_description
1 polymer ?
#
loop_
_entity_poly.entity_id
_entity_poly.type
_entity_poly.pdbx_seq_one_letter_code
_entity_poly.pdbx_strand_id
1 'polypeptide(L)'
;MHIDESQYKVQDLVDRKRTSSYYTTYDGISVIRSFLKEVPSREGAVLMDPFMGSGVLLSSVDDLVKPSRVIGIEINKEPCELGRKMLSSIYDSVEVICGDAFKVAWKYKADIIVSNPPFVRWHLISNRDELLNSVISHGYGSFVSRRDPGLHILSIFLMDYILKEGGHALLVLPASTFYTRQGDGVKKLLKYRYDVIAMAENLKSPSFSSGSGFKELIVFLRKRKLFEFNAVQTAIYQYDGNLKESRRVNLSKMPKLLDRNWLSLFDYDNAEAVAEMIEKALDMGLLRYLRKGEIIRGVEMYGPDFFFIPNRAWSIVGEDESSVLISNREQTLRLPKRYLVKCLRKPEYYNDSIVVHDPRFYAIAINDDPEGDVAKYVEWGERQNIPALKFGSKWYQHVWRQLQTKKPYGHVFIHDKLDPTRHVILANYSEKPLCASKNFYIIRENNPLIAAWLNSSIMQYILQTFSKRISDNWTRLLEDDYLEIPVPSKVKDVDLSSVQNAEKAIEEYLDIRSINATIIKDPPNSIHEL
;
A
#
# COMPACT_ATOMS: atom_id res chain seq x y z
N MET A 1 -29.80 13.58 -16.14
CA MET A 1 -28.36 13.35 -16.36
C MET A 1 -27.92 14.05 -17.62
N HIS A 2 -27.40 15.25 -17.45
CA HIS A 2 -26.78 16.02 -18.53
C HIS A 2 -25.27 15.77 -18.51
N ILE A 3 -24.77 14.90 -19.38
CA ILE A 3 -23.33 14.68 -19.56
C ILE A 3 -23.05 14.80 -21.06
N ASP A 4 -22.07 15.60 -21.42
CA ASP A 4 -21.62 15.76 -22.79
C ASP A 4 -20.28 15.05 -23.00
N GLU A 5 -20.13 14.33 -24.12
CA GLU A 5 -18.90 13.58 -24.45
C GLU A 5 -17.66 14.49 -24.52
N SER A 6 -17.82 15.77 -24.86
CA SER A 6 -16.71 16.76 -24.80
C SER A 6 -16.15 16.92 -23.39
N GLN A 7 -16.96 16.74 -22.35
CA GLN A 7 -16.51 16.76 -20.96
C GLN A 7 -15.53 15.64 -20.68
N TYR A 8 -15.62 14.47 -21.33
CA TYR A 8 -14.61 13.42 -21.18
C TYR A 8 -13.38 13.66 -22.06
N LYS A 9 -13.59 14.10 -23.31
CA LYS A 9 -12.51 14.28 -24.29
C LYS A 9 -11.52 15.38 -23.90
N VAL A 10 -11.96 16.42 -23.18
CA VAL A 10 -11.08 17.54 -22.79
C VAL A 10 -9.91 17.10 -21.89
N GLN A 11 -10.03 15.95 -21.20
CA GLN A 11 -8.95 15.42 -20.36
C GLN A 11 -7.68 15.08 -21.16
N ASP A 12 -7.80 14.86 -22.48
CA ASP A 12 -6.66 14.51 -23.34
C ASP A 12 -5.83 15.75 -23.73
N LEU A 13 -6.32 16.96 -23.42
CA LEU A 13 -5.61 18.22 -23.67
C LEU A 13 -4.66 18.61 -22.53
N VAL A 14 -4.64 17.87 -21.43
CA VAL A 14 -3.87 18.21 -20.22
C VAL A 14 -2.86 17.13 -19.86
N ASP A 15 -1.85 17.49 -19.07
CA ASP A 15 -0.93 16.51 -18.48
C ASP A 15 -1.65 15.74 -17.36
N ARG A 16 -2.30 14.64 -17.75
CA ARG A 16 -3.08 13.76 -16.88
C ARG A 16 -2.24 13.16 -15.76
N LYS A 17 -0.94 12.90 -15.97
CA LYS A 17 -0.07 12.33 -14.93
C LYS A 17 0.30 13.37 -13.88
N ARG A 18 0.53 14.61 -14.31
CA ARG A 18 0.90 15.71 -13.40
C ARG A 18 -0.27 16.15 -12.52
N THR A 19 -1.48 16.19 -13.08
CA THR A 19 -2.65 16.76 -12.39
C THR A 19 -3.67 15.71 -11.95
N SER A 20 -3.48 14.44 -12.32
CA SER A 20 -4.41 13.34 -12.03
C SER A 20 -5.81 13.57 -12.61
N SER A 21 -5.88 14.13 -13.83
CA SER A 21 -7.14 14.34 -14.57
C SER A 21 -7.70 13.01 -15.11
N TYR A 22 -8.29 12.24 -14.21
CA TYR A 22 -9.02 11.00 -14.50
C TYR A 22 -10.48 11.20 -14.10
N TYR A 23 -11.39 11.15 -15.08
CA TYR A 23 -12.79 11.46 -14.81
C TYR A 23 -13.58 10.22 -14.43
N THR A 24 -14.56 10.41 -13.54
CA THR A 24 -15.44 9.35 -13.04
C THR A 24 -16.26 8.75 -14.19
N THR A 25 -16.33 7.42 -14.26
CA THR A 25 -17.07 6.68 -15.29
C THR A 25 -18.57 6.71 -15.05
N TYR A 26 -19.36 6.31 -16.06
CA TYR A 26 -20.81 6.12 -15.92
C TYR A 26 -21.20 5.15 -14.79
N ASP A 27 -20.39 4.11 -14.55
CA ASP A 27 -20.57 3.20 -13.42
C ASP A 27 -20.42 3.93 -12.08
N GLY A 28 -19.35 4.72 -11.93
CA GLY A 28 -19.12 5.51 -10.71
C GLY A 28 -20.22 6.56 -10.48
N ILE A 29 -20.66 7.22 -11.55
CA ILE A 29 -21.80 8.15 -11.53
C ILE A 29 -23.08 7.44 -11.07
N SER A 30 -23.35 6.23 -11.55
CA SER A 30 -24.53 5.45 -11.16
C SER A 30 -24.54 5.13 -9.66
N VAL A 31 -23.40 4.77 -9.09
CA VAL A 31 -23.24 4.55 -7.65
C VAL A 31 -23.43 5.84 -6.86
N ILE A 32 -22.75 6.95 -7.25
CA ILE A 32 -22.89 8.25 -6.59
C ILE A 32 -24.34 8.71 -6.60
N ARG A 33 -25.03 8.64 -7.75
CA ARG A 33 -26.44 9.02 -7.88
C ARG A 33 -27.34 8.16 -7.00
N SER A 34 -27.02 6.88 -6.80
CA SER A 34 -27.78 5.99 -5.93
C SER A 34 -27.65 6.41 -4.47
N PHE A 35 -26.44 6.68 -3.99
CA PHE A 35 -26.22 7.20 -2.63
C PHE A 35 -26.80 8.60 -2.42
N LEU A 36 -26.77 9.45 -3.45
CA LEU A 36 -27.28 10.82 -3.33
C LEU A 36 -28.79 10.87 -3.08
N LYS A 37 -29.56 9.85 -3.51
CA LYS A 37 -31.00 9.74 -3.22
C LYS A 37 -31.30 9.64 -1.72
N GLU A 38 -30.36 9.11 -0.95
CA GLU A 38 -30.46 8.97 0.51
C GLU A 38 -30.18 10.28 1.26
N VAL A 39 -29.74 11.35 0.57
CA VAL A 39 -29.52 12.66 1.19
C VAL A 39 -30.87 13.35 1.43
N PRO A 40 -31.22 13.69 2.69
CA PRO A 40 -32.55 14.17 3.05
C PRO A 40 -32.87 15.58 2.56
N SER A 41 -31.89 16.48 2.45
CA SER A 41 -32.10 17.88 2.04
C SER A 41 -31.23 18.22 0.83
N ARG A 42 -31.86 18.21 -0.35
CA ARG A 42 -31.20 18.43 -1.66
C ARG A 42 -31.65 19.70 -2.37
N GLU A 43 -32.70 20.35 -1.88
CA GLU A 43 -33.19 21.63 -2.38
C GLU A 43 -32.53 22.80 -1.63
N GLY A 44 -32.17 23.85 -2.35
CA GLY A 44 -31.51 25.03 -1.79
C GLY A 44 -30.09 24.80 -1.27
N ALA A 45 -29.54 23.59 -1.42
CA ALA A 45 -28.19 23.23 -0.95
C ALA A 45 -27.11 23.96 -1.75
N VAL A 46 -25.97 24.26 -1.11
CA VAL A 46 -24.74 24.62 -1.82
C VAL A 46 -24.03 23.33 -2.24
N LEU A 47 -24.00 23.08 -3.56
CA LEU A 47 -23.34 21.93 -4.17
C LEU A 47 -21.94 22.32 -4.63
N MET A 48 -20.92 21.53 -4.30
CA MET A 48 -19.54 21.87 -4.62
C MET A 48 -18.70 20.68 -5.08
N ASP A 49 -17.80 20.92 -6.03
CA ASP A 49 -16.66 20.05 -6.34
C ASP A 49 -15.37 20.88 -6.38
N PRO A 50 -14.47 20.75 -5.39
CA PRO A 50 -13.21 21.49 -5.36
C PRO A 50 -12.17 20.98 -6.38
N PHE A 51 -12.44 19.88 -7.08
CA PHE A 51 -11.55 19.27 -8.08
C PHE A 51 -12.36 18.84 -9.31
N MET A 52 -13.18 19.77 -9.84
CA MET A 52 -14.31 19.44 -10.71
C MET A 52 -13.93 18.85 -12.08
N GLY A 53 -12.69 18.98 -12.54
CA GLY A 53 -12.32 18.68 -13.91
C GLY A 53 -13.16 19.51 -14.89
N SER A 54 -13.84 18.83 -15.80
CA SER A 54 -14.81 19.42 -16.74
C SER A 54 -16.24 19.49 -16.21
N GLY A 55 -16.44 19.24 -14.92
CA GLY A 55 -17.75 19.32 -14.26
C GLY A 55 -18.63 18.07 -14.38
N VAL A 56 -18.10 16.93 -14.87
CA VAL A 56 -18.90 15.71 -15.11
C VAL A 56 -19.74 15.30 -13.90
N LEU A 57 -19.15 15.23 -12.69
CA LEU A 57 -19.89 14.84 -11.49
C LEU A 57 -20.99 15.83 -11.16
N LEU A 58 -20.69 17.12 -11.18
CA LEU A 58 -21.66 18.19 -10.93
C LEU A 58 -22.79 18.20 -11.96
N SER A 59 -22.49 18.00 -13.24
CA SER A 59 -23.50 17.92 -14.31
C SER A 59 -24.36 16.65 -14.18
N SER A 60 -23.79 15.55 -13.66
CA SER A 60 -24.46 14.26 -13.59
C SER A 60 -25.57 14.16 -12.52
N VAL A 61 -25.66 15.12 -11.60
CA VAL A 61 -26.61 15.08 -10.45
C VAL A 61 -27.71 16.15 -10.54
N ASP A 62 -27.84 16.79 -11.70
CA ASP A 62 -28.73 17.92 -11.98
C ASP A 62 -30.22 17.67 -11.71
N ASP A 63 -30.65 16.43 -11.93
CA ASP A 63 -32.03 15.98 -11.67
C ASP A 63 -32.27 15.59 -10.22
N LEU A 64 -31.23 15.36 -9.44
CA LEU A 64 -31.33 14.88 -8.04
C LEU A 64 -31.14 15.98 -7.01
N VAL A 65 -30.40 17.04 -7.35
CA VAL A 65 -30.10 18.17 -6.47
C VAL A 65 -30.59 19.45 -7.14
N LYS A 66 -31.31 20.28 -6.38
CA LYS A 66 -31.76 21.60 -6.82
C LYS A 66 -31.02 22.65 -5.99
N PRO A 67 -29.74 22.91 -6.34
CA PRO A 67 -28.88 23.72 -5.50
C PRO A 67 -29.25 25.21 -5.57
N SER A 68 -29.05 25.93 -4.47
CA SER A 68 -29.10 27.41 -4.50
C SER A 68 -27.86 28.01 -5.18
N ARG A 69 -26.76 27.26 -5.19
CA ARG A 69 -25.50 27.62 -5.81
C ARG A 69 -24.66 26.39 -6.11
N VAL A 70 -24.01 26.37 -7.27
CA VAL A 70 -23.00 25.37 -7.65
C VAL A 70 -21.62 26.03 -7.68
N ILE A 71 -20.64 25.42 -7.01
CA ILE A 71 -19.25 25.89 -6.98
C ILE A 71 -18.33 24.80 -7.53
N GLY A 72 -17.53 25.15 -8.54
CA GLY A 72 -16.55 24.25 -9.14
C GLY A 72 -15.17 24.89 -9.20
N ILE A 73 -14.12 24.14 -8.84
CA ILE A 73 -12.74 24.62 -8.92
C ILE A 73 -11.90 23.61 -9.72
N GLU A 74 -11.14 24.10 -10.68
CA GLU A 74 -10.28 23.28 -11.53
C GLU A 74 -8.97 24.01 -11.85
N ILE A 75 -7.85 23.31 -11.74
CA ILE A 75 -6.52 23.89 -11.94
C ILE A 75 -6.16 24.06 -13.42
N ASN A 76 -6.64 23.16 -14.29
CA ASN A 76 -6.37 23.20 -15.72
C ASN A 76 -7.38 24.10 -16.44
N LYS A 77 -6.87 24.97 -17.31
CA LYS A 77 -7.69 26.02 -17.95
C LYS A 77 -8.77 25.43 -18.86
N GLU A 78 -8.41 24.50 -19.73
CA GLU A 78 -9.31 23.96 -20.76
C GLU A 78 -10.48 23.18 -20.15
N PRO A 79 -10.27 22.23 -19.20
CA PRO A 79 -11.39 21.61 -18.50
C PRO A 79 -12.22 22.61 -17.68
N CYS A 80 -11.57 23.60 -17.05
CA CYS A 80 -12.28 24.62 -16.26
C CYS A 80 -13.24 25.46 -17.11
N GLU A 81 -12.80 25.93 -18.28
CA GLU A 81 -13.61 26.73 -19.19
C GLU A 81 -14.79 25.93 -19.76
N LEU A 82 -14.56 24.67 -20.13
CA LEU A 82 -15.63 23.78 -20.55
C LEU A 82 -16.63 23.53 -19.42
N GLY A 83 -16.14 23.21 -18.21
CA GLY A 83 -16.98 22.98 -17.04
C GLY A 83 -17.83 24.20 -16.70
N ARG A 84 -17.28 25.41 -16.80
CA ARG A 84 -18.06 26.66 -16.65
C ARG A 84 -19.22 26.72 -17.63
N LYS A 85 -18.96 26.52 -18.93
CA LYS A 85 -20.00 26.56 -19.96
C LYS A 85 -21.09 25.52 -19.70
N MET A 86 -20.70 24.28 -19.39
CA MET A 86 -21.64 23.17 -19.17
C MET A 86 -22.51 23.41 -17.94
N LEU A 87 -21.89 23.76 -16.80
CA LEU A 87 -22.63 23.98 -15.55
C LEU A 87 -23.56 25.19 -15.65
N SER A 88 -23.14 26.29 -16.27
CA SER A 88 -24.00 27.46 -16.50
C SER A 88 -25.18 27.21 -17.45
N SER A 89 -25.13 26.13 -18.25
CA SER A 89 -26.29 25.72 -19.06
C SER A 89 -27.30 24.85 -18.31
N ILE A 90 -26.90 24.33 -17.14
CA ILE A 90 -27.69 23.38 -16.32
C ILE A 90 -28.28 24.08 -15.09
N TYR A 91 -27.53 25.02 -14.49
CA TYR A 91 -27.86 25.64 -13.21
C TYR A 91 -27.90 27.16 -13.32
N ASP A 92 -28.81 27.79 -12.59
CA ASP A 92 -29.01 29.25 -12.61
C ASP A 92 -27.89 30.03 -11.89
N SER A 93 -27.31 29.45 -10.82
CA SER A 93 -26.27 30.10 -10.00
C SER A 93 -25.02 29.24 -9.95
N VAL A 94 -24.02 29.61 -10.76
CA VAL A 94 -22.78 28.85 -10.93
C VAL A 94 -21.58 29.76 -10.72
N GLU A 95 -20.65 29.32 -9.88
CA GLU A 95 -19.32 29.91 -9.76
C GLU A 95 -18.27 28.86 -10.12
N VAL A 96 -17.53 29.13 -11.20
CA VAL A 96 -16.40 28.29 -11.60
C VAL A 96 -15.10 29.08 -11.53
N ILE A 97 -14.12 28.54 -10.81
CA ILE A 97 -12.82 29.15 -10.56
C ILE A 97 -11.74 28.32 -11.23
N CYS A 98 -10.98 28.93 -12.15
CA CYS A 98 -9.81 28.28 -12.75
C CYS A 98 -8.58 28.60 -11.89
N GLY A 99 -8.16 27.66 -11.05
CA GLY A 99 -7.06 27.86 -10.12
C GLY A 99 -6.83 26.70 -9.16
N ASP A 100 -5.84 26.87 -8.29
CA ASP A 100 -5.48 25.88 -7.26
C ASP A 100 -6.49 25.89 -6.10
N ALA A 101 -7.20 24.79 -5.92
CA ALA A 101 -8.18 24.60 -4.85
C ALA A 101 -7.56 24.83 -3.46
N PHE A 102 -6.30 24.46 -3.23
CA PHE A 102 -5.63 24.67 -1.94
C PHE A 102 -5.27 26.13 -1.66
N LYS A 103 -5.49 27.04 -2.62
CA LYS A 103 -5.34 28.50 -2.43
C LYS A 103 -6.67 29.21 -2.26
N VAL A 104 -7.72 28.71 -2.91
CA VAL A 104 -8.99 29.46 -3.03
C VAL A 104 -10.16 28.81 -2.31
N ALA A 105 -10.15 27.49 -2.09
CA ALA A 105 -11.34 26.77 -1.60
C ALA A 105 -11.61 27.01 -0.11
N TRP A 106 -10.59 27.34 0.70
CA TRP A 106 -10.71 27.53 2.16
C TRP A 106 -11.73 28.58 2.59
N LYS A 107 -12.11 29.53 1.72
CA LYS A 107 -13.13 30.55 2.06
C LYS A 107 -14.58 30.06 1.86
N TYR A 108 -14.78 28.90 1.25
CA TYR A 108 -16.10 28.39 0.91
C TYR A 108 -16.67 27.46 1.98
N LYS A 109 -17.99 27.32 1.95
CA LYS A 109 -18.73 26.31 2.71
C LYS A 109 -19.78 25.65 1.82
N ALA A 110 -19.86 24.33 1.87
CA ALA A 110 -20.78 23.52 1.08
C ALA A 110 -21.68 22.64 1.96
N ASP A 111 -22.90 22.39 1.50
CA ASP A 111 -23.84 21.45 2.11
C ASP A 111 -23.66 20.04 1.53
N ILE A 112 -23.34 19.96 0.23
CA ILE A 112 -23.09 18.72 -0.49
C ILE A 112 -21.79 18.84 -1.28
N ILE A 113 -20.90 17.88 -1.12
CA ILE A 113 -19.70 17.72 -1.96
C ILE A 113 -19.82 16.43 -2.76
N VAL A 114 -19.67 16.52 -4.07
CA VAL A 114 -19.44 15.36 -4.95
C VAL A 114 -18.10 15.58 -5.61
N SER A 115 -17.15 14.64 -5.47
CA SER A 115 -15.79 14.90 -5.97
C SER A 115 -15.01 13.62 -6.24
N ASN A 116 -14.12 13.71 -7.23
CA ASN A 116 -13.06 12.75 -7.49
C ASN A 116 -11.70 13.45 -7.28
N PRO A 117 -11.22 13.57 -6.03
CA PRO A 117 -10.00 14.31 -5.73
C PRO A 117 -8.76 13.70 -6.41
N PRO A 118 -7.75 14.53 -6.73
CA PRO A 118 -6.59 14.09 -7.51
C PRO A 118 -5.70 13.11 -6.74
N PHE A 119 -5.34 12.01 -7.38
CA PHE A 119 -4.36 11.04 -6.89
C PHE A 119 -2.98 11.28 -7.50
N VAL A 120 -2.17 12.13 -6.85
CA VAL A 120 -0.77 12.38 -7.23
C VAL A 120 0.16 11.90 -6.13
N ARG A 121 1.20 11.14 -6.49
CA ARG A 121 2.23 10.68 -5.54
C ARG A 121 3.07 11.88 -5.08
N TRP A 122 3.41 11.92 -3.79
CA TRP A 122 4.14 13.04 -3.18
C TRP A 122 5.36 13.50 -3.99
N HIS A 123 6.17 12.56 -4.49
CA HIS A 123 7.39 12.88 -5.26
C HIS A 123 7.16 13.55 -6.62
N LEU A 124 5.92 13.65 -7.11
CA LEU A 124 5.56 14.35 -8.35
C LEU A 124 4.96 15.74 -8.11
N ILE A 125 4.63 16.06 -6.86
CA ILE A 125 4.07 17.36 -6.48
C ILE A 125 5.21 18.38 -6.42
N SER A 126 5.06 19.55 -7.05
CA SER A 126 6.11 20.57 -7.11
C SER A 126 6.11 21.51 -5.89
N ASN A 127 4.95 21.83 -5.32
CA ASN A 127 4.75 22.79 -4.22
C ASN A 127 4.42 22.12 -2.88
N ARG A 128 5.10 21.01 -2.57
CA ARG A 128 4.84 20.14 -1.42
C ARG A 128 4.76 20.86 -0.08
N ASP A 129 5.76 21.69 0.24
CA ASP A 129 5.85 22.34 1.53
C ASP A 129 4.74 23.39 1.72
N GLU A 130 4.40 24.13 0.65
CA GLU A 130 3.29 25.09 0.66
C GLU A 130 1.96 24.39 0.92
N LEU A 131 1.68 23.28 0.23
CA LEU A 131 0.46 22.49 0.41
C LEU A 131 0.35 21.91 1.82
N LEU A 132 1.43 21.34 2.33
CA LEU A 132 1.46 20.76 3.66
C LEU A 132 1.28 21.83 4.74
N ASN A 133 1.96 22.98 4.60
CA ASN A 133 1.82 24.10 5.53
C ASN A 133 0.40 24.68 5.49
N SER A 134 -0.21 24.78 4.31
CA SER A 134 -1.61 25.21 4.16
C SER A 134 -2.54 24.31 4.97
N VAL A 135 -2.45 22.99 4.81
CA VAL A 135 -3.27 22.03 5.58
C VAL A 135 -2.99 22.10 7.08
N ILE A 136 -1.72 22.18 7.48
CA ILE A 136 -1.33 22.28 8.91
C ILE A 136 -1.91 23.55 9.54
N SER A 137 -1.82 24.69 8.85
CA SER A 137 -2.31 25.99 9.34
C SER A 137 -3.83 26.01 9.55
N HIS A 138 -4.57 25.14 8.86
CA HIS A 138 -6.02 24.94 9.04
C HIS A 138 -6.37 23.87 10.10
N GLY A 139 -5.40 23.46 10.93
CA GLY A 139 -5.64 22.60 12.10
C GLY A 139 -5.58 21.09 11.84
N TYR A 140 -5.10 20.65 10.68
CA TYR A 140 -5.04 19.23 10.33
C TYR A 140 -3.70 18.56 10.63
N GLY A 141 -2.74 19.29 11.22
CA GLY A 141 -1.40 18.77 11.49
C GLY A 141 -1.37 17.47 12.31
N SER A 142 -2.29 17.30 13.26
CA SER A 142 -2.41 16.07 14.07
C SER A 142 -2.91 14.86 13.29
N PHE A 143 -3.57 15.06 12.14
CA PHE A 143 -4.01 13.98 11.26
C PHE A 143 -2.95 13.63 10.21
N VAL A 144 -1.95 14.47 9.97
CA VAL A 144 -0.87 14.15 9.02
C VAL A 144 0.03 13.06 9.61
N SER A 145 -0.19 11.82 9.17
CA SER A 145 0.50 10.64 9.73
C SER A 145 1.94 10.46 9.20
N ARG A 146 2.26 11.04 8.04
CA ARG A 146 3.60 11.07 7.44
C ARG A 146 3.83 12.41 6.73
N ARG A 147 5.08 12.84 6.62
CA ARG A 147 5.50 14.07 5.90
C ARG A 147 5.58 13.90 4.38
N ASP A 148 5.03 12.81 3.84
CA ASP A 148 4.99 12.51 2.41
C ASP A 148 3.58 12.13 1.89
N PRO A 149 2.49 12.80 2.32
CA PRO A 149 1.13 12.37 2.00
C PRO A 149 0.85 12.49 0.50
N GLY A 150 0.12 11.54 -0.09
CA GLY A 150 -0.44 11.72 -1.43
C GLY A 150 -1.43 12.89 -1.48
N LEU A 151 -1.61 13.52 -2.64
CA LEU A 151 -2.46 14.72 -2.78
C LEU A 151 -3.91 14.47 -2.33
N HIS A 152 -4.48 13.32 -2.68
CA HIS A 152 -5.80 12.86 -2.22
C HIS A 152 -6.01 12.93 -0.69
N ILE A 153 -4.97 12.67 0.12
CA ILE A 153 -5.06 12.79 1.58
C ILE A 153 -5.27 14.24 1.99
N LEU A 154 -4.50 15.16 1.40
CA LEU A 154 -4.63 16.60 1.65
C LEU A 154 -5.98 17.13 1.14
N SER A 155 -6.46 16.60 0.01
CA SER A 155 -7.76 16.95 -0.57
C SER A 155 -8.91 16.61 0.37
N ILE A 156 -8.84 15.49 1.09
CA ILE A 156 -9.86 15.12 2.10
C ILE A 156 -9.88 16.11 3.26
N PHE A 157 -8.71 16.61 3.70
CA PHE A 157 -8.66 17.64 4.75
C PHE A 157 -9.26 18.97 4.28
N LEU A 158 -8.98 19.36 3.03
CA LEU A 158 -9.63 20.53 2.42
C LEU A 158 -11.15 20.36 2.37
N MET A 159 -11.62 19.18 1.90
CA MET A 159 -13.05 18.86 1.82
C MET A 159 -13.72 18.83 3.21
N ASP A 160 -13.05 18.31 4.24
CA ASP A 160 -13.55 18.41 5.62
C ASP A 160 -13.68 19.87 6.04
N TYR A 161 -12.70 20.72 5.74
CA TYR A 161 -12.77 22.11 6.13
C TYR A 161 -13.97 22.83 5.48
N ILE A 162 -14.20 22.64 4.18
CA ILE A 162 -15.27 23.33 3.44
C ILE A 162 -16.65 22.71 3.67
N LEU A 163 -16.75 21.45 4.08
CA LEU A 163 -18.04 20.82 4.36
C LEU A 163 -18.63 21.33 5.68
N LYS A 164 -19.88 21.81 5.63
CA LYS A 164 -20.63 22.21 6.82
C LYS A 164 -20.97 21.00 7.70
N GLU A 165 -21.19 21.24 8.98
CA GLU A 165 -21.75 20.21 9.87
C GLU A 165 -23.14 19.77 9.38
N GLY A 166 -23.42 18.48 9.45
CA GLY A 166 -24.60 17.86 8.84
C GLY A 166 -24.53 17.75 7.31
N GLY A 167 -23.51 18.33 6.67
CA GLY A 167 -23.29 18.24 5.24
C GLY A 167 -22.85 16.84 4.80
N HIS A 168 -23.05 16.55 3.52
CA HIS A 168 -22.77 15.24 2.93
C HIS A 168 -21.63 15.32 1.91
N ALA A 169 -20.80 14.28 1.87
CA ALA A 169 -19.75 14.13 0.85
C ALA A 169 -19.84 12.75 0.20
N LEU A 170 -19.80 12.72 -1.13
CA LEU A 170 -19.71 11.51 -1.94
C LEU A 170 -18.41 11.58 -2.74
N LEU A 171 -17.44 10.74 -2.35
CA LEU A 171 -16.06 10.87 -2.79
C LEU A 171 -15.62 9.60 -3.53
N VAL A 172 -15.01 9.77 -4.70
CA VAL A 172 -14.26 8.70 -5.37
C VAL A 172 -12.83 8.75 -4.84
N LEU A 173 -12.40 7.73 -4.10
CA LEU A 173 -11.11 7.72 -3.43
C LEU A 173 -10.28 6.51 -3.86
N PRO A 174 -8.96 6.66 -4.03
CA PRO A 174 -8.10 5.52 -4.25
C PRO A 174 -8.13 4.63 -3.01
N ALA A 175 -8.25 3.32 -3.21
CA ALA A 175 -8.30 2.31 -2.15
C ALA A 175 -7.11 2.42 -1.17
N SER A 176 -5.96 2.90 -1.63
CA SER A 176 -4.77 3.16 -0.81
C SER A 176 -5.00 4.14 0.34
N THR A 177 -6.05 4.96 0.27
CA THR A 177 -6.51 5.81 1.40
C THR A 177 -6.82 4.97 2.64
N PHE A 178 -7.25 3.72 2.47
CA PHE A 178 -7.79 2.91 3.55
C PHE A 178 -6.89 1.77 4.03
N TYR A 179 -5.79 1.49 3.34
CA TYR A 179 -4.85 0.42 3.70
C TYR A 179 -3.40 0.88 3.88
N THR A 180 -3.08 2.15 3.58
CA THR A 180 -1.72 2.68 3.75
C THR A 180 -1.61 3.53 5.00
N ARG A 181 -0.41 3.58 5.58
CA ARG A 181 -0.09 4.43 6.74
C ARG A 181 -0.32 5.93 6.51
N GLN A 182 -0.19 6.39 5.28
CA GLN A 182 -0.48 7.80 4.95
C GLN A 182 -1.97 8.12 5.16
N GLY A 183 -2.84 7.12 5.01
CA GLY A 183 -4.28 7.22 5.20
C GLY A 183 -4.78 7.03 6.63
N ASP A 184 -3.93 6.64 7.58
CA ASP A 184 -4.35 6.44 8.99
C ASP A 184 -4.95 7.70 9.60
N GLY A 185 -4.40 8.85 9.24
CA GLY A 185 -4.93 10.16 9.59
C GLY A 185 -6.34 10.40 9.10
N VAL A 186 -6.62 10.01 7.86
CA VAL A 186 -7.94 10.10 7.25
C VAL A 186 -8.90 9.14 7.94
N LYS A 187 -8.53 7.87 8.16
CA LYS A 187 -9.38 6.92 8.90
C LYS A 187 -9.74 7.45 10.29
N LYS A 188 -8.77 8.03 11.02
CA LYS A 188 -9.01 8.69 12.32
C LYS A 188 -9.98 9.87 12.19
N LEU A 189 -9.77 10.74 11.20
CA LEU A 189 -10.66 11.88 10.92
C LEU A 189 -12.09 11.39 10.64
N LEU A 190 -12.25 10.39 9.77
CA LEU A 190 -13.54 9.84 9.40
C LEU A 190 -14.24 9.21 10.60
N LYS A 191 -13.57 8.36 11.38
CA LYS A 191 -14.15 7.78 12.60
C LYS A 191 -14.55 8.82 13.64
N TYR A 192 -13.82 9.92 13.73
CA TYR A 192 -14.05 10.98 14.72
C TYR A 192 -15.13 11.98 14.30
N ARG A 193 -15.05 12.52 13.07
CA ARG A 193 -15.89 13.64 12.60
C ARG A 193 -17.04 13.23 11.67
N TYR A 194 -17.09 11.99 11.22
CA TYR A 194 -18.03 11.58 10.19
C TYR A 194 -18.81 10.34 10.57
N ASP A 195 -20.06 10.33 10.14
CA ASP A 195 -20.78 9.09 9.88
C ASP A 195 -20.38 8.62 8.50
N VAL A 196 -19.65 7.50 8.45
CA VAL A 196 -19.38 6.80 7.20
C VAL A 196 -20.65 5.99 6.90
N ILE A 197 -21.50 6.52 6.02
CA ILE A 197 -22.80 5.93 5.73
C ILE A 197 -22.62 4.70 4.85
N ALA A 198 -21.84 4.81 3.78
CA ALA A 198 -21.63 3.72 2.85
C ALA A 198 -20.25 3.72 2.20
N MET A 199 -19.80 2.53 1.80
CA MET A 199 -18.63 2.32 0.95
C MET A 199 -19.00 1.36 -0.18
N ALA A 200 -18.54 1.63 -1.40
CA ALA A 200 -18.77 0.78 -2.56
C ALA A 200 -17.47 0.47 -3.31
N GLU A 201 -17.30 -0.79 -3.71
CA GLU A 201 -16.29 -1.21 -4.69
C GLU A 201 -16.93 -1.59 -6.03
N ASN A 202 -16.12 -1.57 -7.09
CA ASN A 202 -16.50 -2.04 -8.42
C ASN A 202 -15.93 -3.44 -8.66
N LEU A 203 -16.80 -4.39 -9.04
CA LEU A 203 -16.42 -5.76 -9.38
C LEU A 203 -16.12 -5.94 -10.88
N LYS A 204 -16.58 -5.02 -11.74
CA LYS A 204 -16.36 -5.06 -13.20
C LYS A 204 -15.00 -4.49 -13.61
N SER A 205 -14.49 -3.55 -12.82
CA SER A 205 -13.25 -2.81 -13.09
C SER A 205 -12.61 -2.42 -11.75
N PRO A 206 -11.28 -2.35 -11.63
CA PRO A 206 -10.64 -1.86 -10.42
C PRO A 206 -11.00 -0.40 -10.11
N SER A 207 -11.26 0.44 -11.12
CA SER A 207 -11.48 1.88 -10.96
C SER A 207 -12.91 2.32 -11.24
N PHE A 208 -13.31 3.43 -10.62
CA PHE A 208 -14.47 4.23 -11.01
C PHE A 208 -14.07 5.41 -11.89
N SER A 209 -12.80 5.50 -12.31
CA SER A 209 -12.27 6.57 -13.15
C SER A 209 -11.63 6.02 -14.43
N SER A 210 -11.84 6.72 -15.54
CA SER A 210 -11.38 6.32 -16.88
C SER A 210 -9.86 6.37 -17.00
N GLY A 211 -9.21 5.21 -17.02
CA GLY A 211 -7.77 5.07 -17.31
C GLY A 211 -6.82 5.32 -16.14
N SER A 212 -7.30 5.36 -14.89
CA SER A 212 -6.43 5.50 -13.70
C SER A 212 -5.64 4.23 -13.40
N GLY A 213 -6.23 3.05 -13.64
CA GLY A 213 -5.62 1.73 -13.36
C GLY A 213 -5.46 1.41 -11.87
N PHE A 214 -5.95 2.28 -10.97
CA PHE A 214 -5.88 2.08 -9.53
C PHE A 214 -7.21 1.57 -8.99
N LYS A 215 -7.18 0.73 -7.94
CA LYS A 215 -8.40 0.36 -7.23
C LYS A 215 -9.00 1.61 -6.56
N GLU A 216 -10.27 1.88 -6.80
CA GLU A 216 -11.00 3.03 -6.24
C GLU A 216 -12.25 2.56 -5.49
N LEU A 217 -12.64 3.32 -4.48
CA LEU A 217 -13.88 3.14 -3.74
C LEU A 217 -14.72 4.42 -3.84
N ILE A 218 -16.03 4.28 -3.82
CA ILE A 218 -16.93 5.40 -3.58
C ILE A 218 -17.33 5.38 -2.11
N VAL A 219 -17.15 6.52 -1.42
CA VAL A 219 -17.46 6.66 0.00
C VAL A 219 -18.51 7.74 0.19
N PHE A 220 -19.57 7.39 0.91
CA PHE A 220 -20.66 8.29 1.29
C PHE A 220 -20.54 8.67 2.77
N LEU A 221 -20.40 9.96 3.02
CA LEU A 221 -20.08 10.53 4.32
C LEU A 221 -21.12 11.58 4.71
N ARG A 222 -21.44 11.65 6.00
CA ARG A 222 -22.11 12.79 6.63
C ARG A 222 -21.21 13.36 7.72
N LYS A 223 -20.91 14.66 7.64
CA LYS A 223 -20.15 15.32 8.69
C LYS A 223 -21.02 15.49 9.93
N ARG A 224 -20.54 15.00 11.07
CA ARG A 224 -21.25 15.12 12.34
C ARG A 224 -21.29 16.56 12.81
N LYS A 225 -22.32 16.88 13.60
CA LYS A 225 -22.27 18.06 14.45
C LYS A 225 -21.29 17.83 15.60
N LEU A 226 -20.70 18.90 16.11
CA LEU A 226 -19.92 18.83 17.34
C LEU A 226 -20.73 18.12 18.45
N PHE A 227 -20.11 17.16 19.13
CA PHE A 227 -20.70 16.34 20.21
C PHE A 227 -21.75 15.29 19.80
N GLU A 228 -22.00 15.09 18.52
CA GLU A 228 -22.82 13.97 18.05
C GLU A 228 -21.99 12.67 18.04
N PHE A 229 -22.33 11.72 18.90
CA PHE A 229 -21.67 10.40 18.99
C PHE A 229 -22.69 9.28 18.76
N ASN A 230 -23.02 9.06 17.49
CA ASN A 230 -23.92 7.97 17.11
C ASN A 230 -23.13 6.76 16.62
N ALA A 231 -23.50 5.57 17.12
CA ALA A 231 -22.99 4.31 16.58
C ALA A 231 -23.63 4.06 15.21
N VAL A 232 -23.00 4.57 14.15
CA VAL A 232 -23.48 4.38 12.78
C VAL A 232 -22.96 3.07 12.21
N GLN A 233 -23.89 2.35 11.58
CA GLN A 233 -23.60 1.17 10.78
C GLN A 233 -23.28 1.61 9.35
N THR A 234 -22.05 1.36 8.92
CA THR A 234 -21.60 1.61 7.55
C THR A 234 -22.07 0.48 6.64
N ALA A 235 -22.85 0.81 5.62
CA ALA A 235 -23.27 -0.15 4.61
C ALA A 235 -22.17 -0.38 3.57
N ILE A 236 -21.87 -1.65 3.29
CA ILE A 236 -20.84 -2.07 2.35
C ILE A 236 -21.53 -2.58 1.09
N TYR A 237 -21.18 -2.00 -0.06
CA TYR A 237 -21.79 -2.29 -1.34
C TYR A 237 -20.79 -2.83 -2.35
N GLN A 238 -21.28 -3.69 -3.24
CA GLN A 238 -20.56 -4.13 -4.43
C GLN A 238 -21.34 -3.74 -5.67
N TYR A 239 -20.63 -3.24 -6.67
CA TYR A 239 -21.21 -2.86 -7.96
C TYR A 239 -20.76 -3.81 -9.06
N ASP A 240 -21.72 -4.53 -9.65
CA ASP A 240 -21.53 -5.46 -10.78
C ASP A 240 -22.28 -5.00 -12.05
N GLY A 241 -22.71 -3.74 -12.07
CA GLY A 241 -23.73 -3.21 -12.98
C GLY A 241 -25.02 -2.88 -12.22
N ASN A 242 -25.23 -3.52 -11.06
CA ASN A 242 -26.21 -3.11 -10.06
C ASN A 242 -25.50 -2.89 -8.73
N LEU A 243 -25.97 -1.91 -7.95
CA LEU A 243 -25.45 -1.65 -6.62
C LEU A 243 -26.15 -2.56 -5.60
N LYS A 244 -25.40 -3.49 -4.99
CA LYS A 244 -25.94 -4.46 -4.03
C LYS A 244 -25.31 -4.25 -2.65
N GLU A 245 -26.15 -4.12 -1.62
CA GLU A 245 -25.68 -4.11 -0.24
C GLU A 245 -25.23 -5.53 0.12
N SER A 246 -23.97 -5.67 0.50
CA SER A 246 -23.42 -6.94 0.99
C SER A 246 -23.67 -7.07 2.49
N ARG A 247 -23.42 -6.01 3.26
CA ARG A 247 -23.53 -6.01 4.73
C ARG A 247 -23.51 -4.63 5.35
N ARG A 248 -23.64 -4.60 6.68
CA ARG A 248 -23.42 -3.41 7.51
C ARG A 248 -22.38 -3.70 8.60
N VAL A 249 -21.48 -2.75 8.82
CA VAL A 249 -20.36 -2.87 9.78
C VAL A 249 -20.26 -1.64 10.67
N ASN A 250 -19.86 -1.83 11.92
CA ASN A 250 -19.60 -0.72 12.83
C ASN A 250 -18.10 -0.40 12.87
N LEU A 251 -17.67 0.62 12.10
CA LEU A 251 -16.26 1.01 12.00
C LEU A 251 -15.63 1.42 13.34
N SER A 252 -16.43 1.85 14.32
CA SER A 252 -15.93 2.24 15.64
C SER A 252 -15.62 1.06 16.56
N LYS A 253 -16.18 -0.12 16.26
CA LYS A 253 -16.02 -1.35 17.05
C LYS A 253 -15.17 -2.42 16.35
N MET A 254 -14.52 -2.07 15.24
CA MET A 254 -13.71 -3.02 14.50
C MET A 254 -12.48 -3.47 15.30
N PRO A 255 -12.16 -4.78 15.26
CA PRO A 255 -10.84 -5.31 15.62
C PRO A 255 -9.71 -4.47 15.04
N LYS A 256 -8.61 -4.34 15.80
CA LYS A 256 -7.49 -3.46 15.41
C LYS A 256 -6.88 -3.88 14.08
N LEU A 257 -6.81 -5.20 13.83
CA LEU A 257 -6.25 -5.75 12.59
C LEU A 257 -7.11 -5.38 11.37
N LEU A 258 -8.44 -5.47 11.48
CA LEU A 258 -9.36 -5.07 10.41
C LEU A 258 -9.27 -3.56 10.13
N ASP A 259 -9.11 -2.75 11.19
CA ASP A 259 -9.02 -1.30 11.03
C ASP A 259 -7.81 -0.82 10.23
N ARG A 260 -6.80 -1.68 10.05
CA ARG A 260 -5.62 -1.37 9.24
C ARG A 260 -5.95 -1.25 7.76
N ASN A 261 -6.86 -2.09 7.27
CA ASN A 261 -7.19 -2.18 5.85
C ASN A 261 -8.70 -2.33 5.67
N TRP A 262 -9.42 -1.23 5.45
CA TRP A 262 -10.88 -1.29 5.25
C TRP A 262 -11.29 -1.96 3.92
N LEU A 263 -10.35 -2.38 3.05
CA LEU A 263 -10.72 -3.26 1.93
C LEU A 263 -11.14 -4.64 2.39
N SER A 264 -10.71 -5.08 3.59
CA SER A 264 -11.16 -6.34 4.15
C SER A 264 -12.66 -6.33 4.47
N LEU A 265 -13.32 -5.16 4.51
CA LEU A 265 -14.77 -5.05 4.72
C LEU A 265 -15.59 -5.66 3.59
N PHE A 266 -15.02 -5.76 2.39
CA PHE A 266 -15.66 -6.42 1.25
C PHE A 266 -15.56 -7.95 1.29
N ASP A 267 -14.76 -8.48 2.23
CA ASP A 267 -14.60 -9.90 2.53
C ASP A 267 -14.65 -10.11 4.07
N TYR A 268 -15.66 -9.49 4.70
CA TYR A 268 -15.63 -9.23 6.14
C TYR A 268 -15.68 -10.49 7.00
N ASP A 269 -16.56 -11.46 6.72
CA ASP A 269 -16.71 -12.65 7.59
C ASP A 269 -15.38 -13.40 7.69
N ASN A 270 -14.74 -13.51 6.53
CA ASN A 270 -13.43 -14.07 6.33
C ASN A 270 -12.34 -13.29 7.09
N ALA A 271 -12.34 -11.96 6.97
CA ALA A 271 -11.37 -11.11 7.65
C ALA A 271 -11.57 -11.10 9.18
N GLU A 272 -12.82 -11.08 9.65
CA GLU A 272 -13.22 -11.04 11.05
C GLU A 272 -12.78 -12.32 11.76
N ALA A 273 -13.05 -13.50 11.19
CA ALA A 273 -12.62 -14.77 11.76
C ALA A 273 -11.09 -14.81 12.02
N VAL A 274 -10.30 -14.31 11.08
CA VAL A 274 -8.84 -14.25 11.24
C VAL A 274 -8.41 -13.19 12.25
N ALA A 275 -9.07 -12.04 12.27
CA ALA A 275 -8.79 -11.00 13.27
C ALA A 275 -9.11 -11.48 14.69
N GLU A 276 -10.26 -12.13 14.91
CA GLU A 276 -10.66 -12.69 16.21
C GLU A 276 -9.70 -13.77 16.70
N MET A 277 -9.28 -14.69 15.81
CA MET A 277 -8.27 -15.69 16.14
C MET A 277 -6.97 -15.03 16.59
N ILE A 278 -6.50 -14.02 15.86
CA ILE A 278 -5.26 -13.32 16.16
C ILE A 278 -5.36 -12.56 17.50
N GLU A 279 -6.48 -11.88 17.75
CA GLU A 279 -6.73 -11.17 19.02
C GLU A 279 -6.80 -12.13 20.20
N LYS A 280 -7.51 -13.26 20.08
CA LYS A 280 -7.54 -14.31 21.11
C LYS A 280 -6.15 -14.89 21.37
N ALA A 281 -5.36 -15.15 20.33
CA ALA A 281 -4.01 -15.66 20.47
C ALA A 281 -3.04 -14.61 21.09
N LEU A 282 -3.27 -13.31 20.85
CA LEU A 282 -2.57 -12.23 21.55
C LEU A 282 -2.94 -12.20 23.04
N ASP A 283 -4.22 -12.30 23.38
CA ASP A 283 -4.72 -12.30 24.76
C ASP A 283 -4.20 -13.49 25.58
N MET A 284 -4.08 -14.65 24.93
CA MET A 284 -3.46 -15.86 25.51
C MET A 284 -1.93 -15.77 25.60
N GLY A 285 -1.31 -14.70 25.08
CA GLY A 285 0.14 -14.53 25.03
C GLY A 285 0.86 -15.45 24.05
N LEU A 286 0.13 -16.13 23.15
CA LEU A 286 0.69 -16.99 22.11
C LEU A 286 1.30 -16.18 20.97
N LEU A 287 0.74 -15.00 20.66
CA LEU A 287 1.29 -14.09 19.67
C LEU A 287 1.79 -12.79 20.32
N ARG A 288 2.71 -12.10 19.64
CA ARG A 288 3.24 -10.78 20.01
C ARG A 288 3.57 -9.97 18.77
N TYR A 289 3.61 -8.64 18.91
CA TYR A 289 4.14 -7.79 17.84
C TYR A 289 5.68 -7.78 17.85
N LEU A 290 6.27 -7.72 16.66
CA LEU A 290 7.69 -7.43 16.49
C LEU A 290 7.99 -5.99 16.90
N ARG A 291 9.16 -5.79 17.51
CA ARG A 291 9.71 -4.46 17.79
C ARG A 291 10.47 -3.97 16.56
N LYS A 292 10.53 -2.64 16.38
CA LYS A 292 11.23 -2.00 15.24
C LYS A 292 12.69 -2.45 15.06
N GLY A 293 13.38 -2.86 16.13
CA GLY A 293 14.76 -3.35 16.05
C GLY A 293 14.92 -4.83 15.69
N GLU A 294 13.82 -5.59 15.63
CA GLU A 294 13.81 -7.04 15.39
C GLU A 294 13.70 -7.40 13.91
N ILE A 295 13.17 -6.50 13.08
CA ILE A 295 13.06 -6.67 11.63
C ILE A 295 13.85 -5.58 10.92
N ILE A 296 14.48 -5.92 9.80
CA ILE A 296 15.22 -4.95 8.99
C ILE A 296 15.22 -5.34 7.52
N ARG A 297 15.13 -4.36 6.63
CA ARG A 297 15.31 -4.60 5.19
C ARG A 297 16.77 -4.97 4.85
N GLY A 298 16.94 -5.94 3.94
CA GLY A 298 18.25 -6.36 3.45
C GLY A 298 19.02 -5.27 2.67
N VAL A 299 20.23 -5.62 2.24
CA VAL A 299 21.21 -4.67 1.67
C VAL A 299 20.80 -4.20 0.28
N GLU A 300 20.81 -2.88 0.06
CA GLU A 300 20.51 -2.30 -1.25
C GLU A 300 21.76 -2.26 -2.13
N MET A 301 21.74 -2.96 -3.26
CA MET A 301 22.89 -3.02 -4.18
C MET A 301 22.57 -2.35 -5.51
N TYR A 302 23.42 -1.40 -5.90
CA TYR A 302 23.33 -0.65 -7.17
C TYR A 302 24.28 -1.24 -8.20
N GLY A 303 24.02 -2.48 -8.61
CA GLY A 303 24.91 -3.28 -9.45
C GLY A 303 25.08 -4.68 -8.87
N PRO A 304 23.98 -5.46 -8.75
CA PRO A 304 23.99 -6.73 -8.03
C PRO A 304 24.92 -7.78 -8.67
N ASP A 305 25.23 -7.67 -9.96
CA ASP A 305 26.20 -8.58 -10.60
C ASP A 305 27.65 -8.27 -10.22
N PHE A 306 27.96 -7.07 -9.72
CA PHE A 306 29.25 -6.81 -9.08
C PHE A 306 29.24 -7.22 -7.61
N PHE A 307 28.19 -6.89 -6.86
CA PHE A 307 28.20 -7.08 -5.42
C PHE A 307 27.86 -8.51 -4.94
N PHE A 308 27.56 -9.43 -5.85
CA PHE A 308 27.34 -10.84 -5.53
C PHE A 308 28.28 -11.75 -6.32
N ILE A 309 28.76 -12.80 -5.69
CA ILE A 309 29.35 -13.98 -6.34
C ILE A 309 28.71 -15.26 -5.79
N PRO A 310 28.45 -16.29 -6.63
CA PRO A 310 28.57 -16.25 -8.08
C PRO A 310 27.56 -15.30 -8.73
N ASN A 311 27.87 -14.86 -9.94
CA ASN A 311 27.03 -14.02 -10.78
C ASN A 311 27.11 -14.46 -12.25
N ARG A 312 26.58 -13.65 -13.17
CA ARG A 312 26.56 -13.99 -14.60
C ARG A 312 27.95 -14.11 -15.23
N ALA A 313 28.93 -13.41 -14.68
CA ALA A 313 30.30 -13.37 -15.20
C ALA A 313 31.26 -14.27 -14.39
N TRP A 314 31.04 -14.38 -13.07
CA TRP A 314 31.96 -15.06 -12.16
C TRP A 314 31.31 -16.27 -11.50
N SER A 315 31.97 -17.42 -11.64
CA SER A 315 31.62 -18.67 -10.95
C SER A 315 32.61 -18.93 -9.83
N ILE A 316 32.16 -19.57 -8.74
CA ILE A 316 33.06 -20.06 -7.69
C ILE A 316 33.64 -21.41 -8.15
N VAL A 317 34.96 -21.52 -8.19
CA VAL A 317 35.68 -22.73 -8.62
C VAL A 317 36.48 -23.40 -7.50
N GLY A 318 36.63 -22.72 -6.36
CA GLY A 318 37.26 -23.28 -5.17
C GLY A 318 37.09 -22.36 -3.96
N GLU A 319 37.14 -22.94 -2.77
CA GLU A 319 37.09 -22.22 -1.51
C GLU A 319 38.09 -22.85 -0.53
N ASP A 320 38.93 -22.03 0.09
CA ASP A 320 39.81 -22.42 1.21
C ASP A 320 39.46 -21.62 2.47
N GLU A 321 40.18 -21.82 3.57
CA GLU A 321 39.88 -21.17 4.85
C GLU A 321 39.93 -19.63 4.79
N SER A 322 40.75 -19.07 3.90
CA SER A 322 41.08 -17.64 3.87
C SER A 322 40.52 -16.91 2.64
N SER A 323 40.16 -17.64 1.59
CA SER A 323 39.82 -17.07 0.29
C SER A 323 38.85 -17.91 -0.52
N VAL A 324 38.19 -17.27 -1.49
CA VAL A 324 37.34 -17.89 -2.50
C VAL A 324 37.95 -17.64 -3.87
N LEU A 325 38.16 -18.70 -4.64
CA LEU A 325 38.61 -18.66 -6.02
C LEU A 325 37.39 -18.50 -6.93
N ILE A 326 37.38 -17.41 -7.69
CA ILE A 326 36.36 -17.15 -8.71
C ILE A 326 37.00 -17.17 -10.09
N SER A 327 36.24 -17.63 -11.07
CA SER A 327 36.70 -17.73 -12.45
C SER A 327 35.66 -17.17 -13.41
N ASN A 328 36.14 -16.52 -14.46
CA ASN A 328 35.37 -16.14 -15.63
C ASN A 328 36.08 -16.69 -16.89
N ARG A 329 35.62 -16.30 -18.09
CA ARG A 329 36.22 -16.77 -19.35
C ARG A 329 37.67 -16.34 -19.58
N GLU A 330 38.11 -15.29 -18.90
CA GLU A 330 39.40 -14.62 -19.16
C GLU A 330 40.45 -14.93 -18.08
N GLN A 331 40.02 -15.10 -16.83
CA GLN A 331 40.93 -15.18 -15.70
C GLN A 331 40.30 -15.87 -14.47
N THR A 332 41.17 -16.25 -13.54
CA THR A 332 40.82 -16.70 -12.20
C THR A 332 41.39 -15.72 -11.18
N LEU A 333 40.56 -15.30 -10.23
CA LEU A 333 40.91 -14.36 -9.17
C LEU A 333 40.69 -15.02 -7.81
N ARG A 334 41.57 -14.70 -6.85
CA ARG A 334 41.45 -15.12 -5.46
C ARG A 334 40.95 -13.96 -4.60
N LEU A 335 39.71 -14.04 -4.12
CA LEU A 335 39.12 -13.03 -3.26
C LEU A 335 39.24 -13.42 -1.77
N PRO A 336 39.84 -12.58 -0.92
CA PRO A 336 39.92 -12.82 0.53
C PRO A 336 38.54 -12.89 1.18
N LYS A 337 38.31 -13.89 2.05
CA LYS A 337 37.04 -14.08 2.78
C LYS A 337 36.67 -12.91 3.70
N ARG A 338 37.66 -12.10 4.12
CA ARG A 338 37.39 -10.87 4.89
C ARG A 338 36.48 -9.87 4.18
N TYR A 339 36.40 -9.93 2.84
CA TYR A 339 35.50 -9.11 2.03
C TYR A 339 34.22 -9.83 1.61
N LEU A 340 34.01 -11.07 2.03
CA LEU A 340 32.93 -11.92 1.55
C LEU A 340 31.97 -12.27 2.69
N VAL A 341 30.69 -11.93 2.51
CA VAL A 341 29.65 -12.18 3.50
C VAL A 341 28.62 -13.12 2.92
N LYS A 342 28.45 -14.31 3.53
CA LYS A 342 27.39 -15.25 3.13
C LYS A 342 26.03 -14.56 3.17
N CYS A 343 25.29 -14.60 2.05
CA CYS A 343 24.15 -13.73 1.85
C CYS A 343 23.10 -14.34 0.93
N LEU A 344 21.82 -14.18 1.25
CA LEU A 344 20.72 -14.56 0.36
C LEU A 344 20.56 -13.53 -0.76
N ARG A 345 20.61 -13.99 -2.01
CA ARG A 345 20.61 -13.09 -3.18
C ARG A 345 19.20 -12.74 -3.65
N LYS A 346 18.40 -13.73 -4.03
CA LYS A 346 17.02 -13.53 -4.48
C LYS A 346 16.11 -14.64 -3.97
N PRO A 347 14.83 -14.36 -3.71
CA PRO A 347 13.85 -15.36 -3.29
C PRO A 347 13.81 -16.61 -4.16
N GLU A 348 13.91 -16.47 -5.48
CA GLU A 348 13.72 -17.59 -6.42
C GLU A 348 14.77 -18.69 -6.29
N TYR A 349 15.88 -18.44 -5.58
CA TYR A 349 16.89 -19.44 -5.27
C TYR A 349 16.56 -20.28 -4.03
N TYR A 350 15.49 -19.99 -3.31
CA TYR A 350 15.17 -20.63 -2.04
C TYR A 350 13.69 -21.01 -1.93
N ASN A 351 13.05 -21.30 -3.07
CA ASN A 351 11.62 -21.64 -3.13
C ASN A 351 11.32 -23.12 -2.83
N ASP A 352 12.34 -23.98 -2.78
CA ASP A 352 12.16 -25.43 -2.63
C ASP A 352 12.31 -25.93 -1.18
N SER A 353 12.82 -25.10 -0.27
CA SER A 353 13.02 -25.44 1.15
C SER A 353 12.89 -24.22 2.05
N ILE A 354 12.22 -24.39 3.20
CA ILE A 354 12.13 -23.33 4.21
C ILE A 354 13.53 -23.12 4.82
N VAL A 355 14.25 -24.20 5.12
CA VAL A 355 15.58 -24.14 5.73
C VAL A 355 16.66 -23.90 4.67
N VAL A 356 17.49 -22.89 4.92
CA VAL A 356 18.67 -22.53 4.13
C VAL A 356 19.92 -22.98 4.87
N HIS A 357 20.46 -24.12 4.45
CA HIS A 357 21.73 -24.66 4.94
C HIS A 357 22.94 -23.96 4.29
N ASP A 358 22.85 -23.68 3.00
CA ASP A 358 23.86 -22.94 2.25
C ASP A 358 23.19 -21.82 1.42
N PRO A 359 23.51 -20.54 1.69
CA PRO A 359 22.97 -19.45 0.88
C PRO A 359 23.50 -19.45 -0.56
N ARG A 360 24.57 -20.18 -0.89
CA ARG A 360 25.19 -20.27 -2.23
C ARG A 360 25.83 -18.98 -2.77
N PHE A 361 25.64 -17.84 -2.11
CA PHE A 361 26.18 -16.56 -2.56
C PHE A 361 26.94 -15.83 -1.44
N TYR A 362 27.94 -15.08 -1.86
CA TYR A 362 28.63 -14.07 -1.06
C TYR A 362 28.28 -12.68 -1.58
N ALA A 363 27.95 -11.78 -0.65
CA ALA A 363 27.97 -10.35 -0.88
C ALA A 363 29.41 -9.84 -0.73
N ILE A 364 29.85 -9.00 -1.66
CA ILE A 364 31.19 -8.38 -1.64
C ILE A 364 31.13 -7.09 -0.84
N ALA A 365 31.95 -7.01 0.21
CA ALA A 365 31.98 -5.93 1.20
C ALA A 365 33.42 -5.45 1.44
N ILE A 366 34.00 -4.80 0.43
CA ILE A 366 35.36 -4.23 0.48
C ILE A 366 35.35 -2.99 1.39
N ASN A 367 36.30 -2.90 2.33
CA ASN A 367 36.36 -1.85 3.35
C ASN A 367 37.62 -0.98 3.32
N ASP A 368 38.62 -1.36 2.53
CA ASP A 368 39.89 -0.68 2.33
C ASP A 368 40.14 -0.44 0.84
N ASP A 369 41.31 0.08 0.49
CA ASP A 369 41.68 0.32 -0.91
C ASP A 369 42.06 -1.03 -1.57
N PRO A 370 41.47 -1.39 -2.73
CA PRO A 370 41.68 -2.68 -3.38
C PRO A 370 43.12 -2.91 -3.81
N GLU A 371 43.65 -4.11 -3.53
CA GLU A 371 44.99 -4.55 -3.97
C GLU A 371 44.92 -5.92 -4.68
N GLY A 372 45.93 -6.21 -5.50
CA GLY A 372 46.09 -7.51 -6.16
C GLY A 372 44.85 -7.96 -6.95
N ASP A 373 44.37 -9.17 -6.68
CA ASP A 373 43.19 -9.71 -7.36
C ASP A 373 41.88 -8.98 -7.02
N VAL A 374 41.82 -8.31 -5.87
CA VAL A 374 40.66 -7.47 -5.51
C VAL A 374 40.64 -6.21 -6.38
N ALA A 375 41.80 -5.61 -6.65
CA ALA A 375 41.92 -4.47 -7.57
C ALA A 375 41.45 -4.85 -8.98
N LYS A 376 41.91 -5.99 -9.51
CA LYS A 376 41.46 -6.51 -10.83
C LYS A 376 39.94 -6.73 -10.87
N TYR A 377 39.35 -7.22 -9.77
CA TYR A 377 37.91 -7.41 -9.68
C TYR A 377 37.15 -6.08 -9.69
N VAL A 378 37.65 -5.07 -8.96
CA VAL A 378 37.06 -3.72 -8.94
C VAL A 378 37.17 -3.06 -10.31
N GLU A 379 38.33 -3.11 -10.96
CA GLU A 379 38.51 -2.62 -12.34
C GLU A 379 37.55 -3.29 -13.33
N TRP A 380 37.32 -4.60 -13.19
CA TRP A 380 36.31 -5.29 -13.99
C TRP A 380 34.91 -4.68 -13.78
N GLY A 381 34.54 -4.39 -12.53
CA GLY A 381 33.28 -3.73 -12.17
C GLY A 381 33.13 -2.32 -12.76
N GLU A 382 34.21 -1.54 -12.84
CA GLU A 382 34.23 -0.23 -13.48
C GLU A 382 33.93 -0.32 -14.97
N ARG A 383 34.54 -1.30 -15.66
CA ARG A 383 34.29 -1.57 -17.09
C ARG A 383 32.85 -2.01 -17.36
N GLN A 384 32.13 -2.54 -16.37
CA GLN A 384 30.71 -2.90 -16.51
C GLN A 384 29.74 -1.70 -16.39
N ASN A 385 30.25 -0.48 -16.13
CA ASN A 385 29.45 0.74 -16.00
C ASN A 385 28.26 0.60 -15.02
N ILE A 386 28.52 0.03 -13.84
CA ILE A 386 27.44 -0.28 -12.90
C ILE A 386 26.86 0.98 -12.22
N PRO A 387 25.58 0.96 -11.80
CA PRO A 387 24.93 2.14 -11.23
C PRO A 387 25.57 2.70 -9.94
N ALA A 388 26.36 1.90 -9.21
CA ALA A 388 27.05 2.33 -7.99
C ALA A 388 28.18 3.32 -8.25
N LEU A 389 28.72 3.41 -9.48
CA LEU A 389 29.82 4.33 -9.82
C LEU A 389 29.48 5.81 -9.49
N LYS A 390 28.19 6.17 -9.48
CA LYS A 390 27.70 7.49 -9.05
C LYS A 390 28.04 7.84 -7.60
N PHE A 391 28.46 6.88 -6.78
CA PHE A 391 28.87 7.09 -5.39
C PHE A 391 30.34 7.54 -5.24
N GLY A 392 31.03 7.82 -6.35
CA GLY A 392 32.38 8.38 -6.38
C GLY A 392 33.47 7.31 -6.32
N SER A 393 34.71 7.73 -6.03
CA SER A 393 35.92 6.89 -6.10
C SER A 393 35.93 5.67 -5.17
N LYS A 394 35.08 5.66 -4.14
CA LYS A 394 34.94 4.54 -3.19
C LYS A 394 33.59 3.83 -3.31
N TRP A 395 33.03 3.79 -4.52
CA TRP A 395 31.73 3.17 -4.82
C TRP A 395 31.65 1.69 -4.39
N TYR A 396 32.75 0.95 -4.48
CA TYR A 396 32.84 -0.47 -4.14
C TYR A 396 32.66 -0.72 -2.63
N GLN A 397 32.81 0.30 -1.78
CA GLN A 397 32.57 0.20 -0.33
C GLN A 397 31.09 0.33 0.06
N HIS A 398 30.19 0.58 -0.91
CA HIS A 398 28.76 0.83 -0.66
C HIS A 398 28.07 -0.26 0.16
N VAL A 399 28.33 -1.53 -0.16
CA VAL A 399 27.77 -2.67 0.59
C VAL A 399 28.35 -2.75 1.99
N TRP A 400 29.68 -2.61 2.14
CA TRP A 400 30.33 -2.62 3.45
C TRP A 400 29.76 -1.54 4.39
N ARG A 401 29.60 -0.30 3.91
CA ARG A 401 29.02 0.80 4.69
C ARG A 401 27.60 0.48 5.18
N GLN A 402 26.79 -0.16 4.35
CA GLN A 402 25.46 -0.61 4.76
C GLN A 402 25.51 -1.72 5.82
N LEU A 403 26.43 -2.68 5.69
CA LEU A 403 26.60 -3.73 6.69
C LEU A 403 26.99 -3.16 8.06
N GLN A 404 27.84 -2.13 8.09
CA GLN A 404 28.25 -1.47 9.35
C GLN A 404 27.09 -0.70 10.01
N THR A 405 26.32 0.03 9.21
CA THR A 405 25.26 0.93 9.70
C THR A 405 23.98 0.18 10.04
N LYS A 406 23.52 -0.70 9.14
CA LYS A 406 22.25 -1.42 9.29
C LYS A 406 22.39 -2.68 10.11
N LYS A 407 23.56 -3.35 10.07
CA LYS A 407 23.77 -4.71 10.60
C LYS A 407 22.62 -5.66 10.20
N PRO A 408 22.39 -5.89 8.89
CA PRO A 408 21.24 -6.62 8.38
C PRO A 408 21.49 -8.14 8.43
N TYR A 409 21.66 -8.67 9.64
CA TYR A 409 21.89 -10.09 9.91
C TYR A 409 20.74 -10.65 10.74
N GLY A 410 20.30 -11.87 10.43
CA GLY A 410 19.25 -12.54 11.18
C GLY A 410 19.01 -13.96 10.70
N HIS A 411 17.88 -14.53 11.11
CA HIS A 411 17.60 -15.96 10.97
C HIS A 411 16.38 -16.24 10.10
N VAL A 412 15.39 -15.34 10.05
CA VAL A 412 14.20 -15.52 9.21
C VAL A 412 14.19 -14.46 8.10
N PHE A 413 13.98 -14.89 6.86
CA PHE A 413 14.10 -14.09 5.65
C PHE A 413 12.79 -14.06 4.89
N ILE A 414 12.02 -13.00 5.06
CA ILE A 414 10.72 -12.80 4.41
C ILE A 414 10.94 -12.21 3.03
N HIS A 415 10.27 -12.73 2.01
CA HIS A 415 10.41 -12.19 0.65
C HIS A 415 9.69 -10.82 0.53
N ASP A 416 10.34 -9.81 -0.06
CA ASP A 416 9.78 -8.44 -0.17
C ASP A 416 8.57 -8.38 -1.11
N LYS A 417 8.55 -9.19 -2.18
CA LYS A 417 7.44 -9.28 -3.13
C LYS A 417 7.00 -10.73 -3.26
N LEU A 418 5.71 -10.95 -3.11
CA LEU A 418 5.11 -12.28 -3.10
C LEU A 418 4.10 -12.40 -4.24
N ASP A 419 4.16 -13.50 -4.96
CA ASP A 419 3.10 -13.96 -5.83
C ASP A 419 2.54 -15.24 -5.20
N PRO A 420 1.39 -15.19 -4.51
CA PRO A 420 0.83 -16.34 -3.82
C PRO A 420 0.54 -17.53 -4.76
N THR A 421 0.45 -17.31 -6.07
CA THR A 421 0.24 -18.38 -7.06
C THR A 421 1.54 -19.11 -7.43
N ARG A 422 2.70 -18.49 -7.17
CA ARG A 422 4.03 -19.00 -7.56
C ARG A 422 4.94 -19.30 -6.39
N HIS A 423 4.72 -18.65 -5.25
CA HIS A 423 5.58 -18.76 -4.07
C HIS A 423 4.90 -19.64 -3.02
N VAL A 424 5.32 -20.90 -2.99
CA VAL A 424 4.95 -21.86 -1.95
C VAL A 424 5.61 -21.50 -0.62
N ILE A 425 6.82 -20.94 -0.68
CA ILE A 425 7.60 -20.50 0.48
C ILE A 425 7.60 -18.98 0.52
N LEU A 426 7.12 -18.43 1.63
CA LEU A 426 7.00 -17.00 1.88
C LEU A 426 8.17 -16.44 2.70
N ALA A 427 8.78 -17.29 3.52
CA ALA A 427 9.94 -16.96 4.32
C ALA A 427 10.90 -18.14 4.45
N ASN A 428 12.19 -17.86 4.44
CA ASN A 428 13.23 -18.85 4.68
C ASN A 428 13.78 -18.73 6.11
N TYR A 429 14.39 -19.79 6.62
CA TYR A 429 15.04 -19.86 7.92
C TYR A 429 16.50 -20.31 7.80
N SER A 430 17.40 -19.75 8.61
CA SER A 430 18.75 -20.26 8.80
C SER A 430 19.13 -20.27 10.27
N GLU A 431 19.71 -21.38 10.71
CA GLU A 431 20.20 -21.55 12.09
C GLU A 431 21.34 -20.57 12.40
N LYS A 432 22.18 -20.28 11.40
CA LYS A 432 23.24 -19.28 11.52
C LYS A 432 22.73 -17.93 11.03
N PRO A 433 23.12 -16.81 11.68
CA PRO A 433 22.71 -15.51 11.20
C PRO A 433 23.33 -15.22 9.83
N LEU A 434 22.49 -14.92 8.83
CA LEU A 434 22.91 -14.58 7.47
C LEU A 434 22.48 -13.15 7.10
N CYS A 435 23.14 -12.61 6.08
CA CYS A 435 22.71 -11.38 5.41
C CYS A 435 21.75 -11.71 4.26
N ALA A 436 21.00 -10.73 3.77
CA ALA A 436 20.23 -10.84 2.53
C ALA A 436 20.22 -9.54 1.72
N SER A 437 19.90 -9.63 0.43
CA SER A 437 19.65 -8.46 -0.42
C SER A 437 18.36 -7.73 -0.04
N LYS A 438 18.15 -6.53 -0.60
CA LYS A 438 16.92 -5.73 -0.43
C LYS A 438 15.60 -6.42 -0.82
N ASN A 439 15.69 -7.59 -1.47
CA ASN A 439 14.55 -8.43 -1.82
C ASN A 439 14.03 -9.24 -0.62
N PHE A 440 14.63 -9.08 0.55
CA PHE A 440 14.20 -9.70 1.79
C PHE A 440 14.04 -8.68 2.91
N TYR A 441 13.10 -8.95 3.81
CA TYR A 441 13.13 -8.48 5.19
C TYR A 441 13.72 -9.57 6.08
N ILE A 442 14.50 -9.16 7.07
CA ILE A 442 15.29 -10.05 7.91
C ILE A 442 14.82 -9.88 9.34
N ILE A 443 14.31 -10.95 9.96
CA ILE A 443 14.05 -11.00 11.40
C ILE A 443 15.30 -11.53 12.09
N ARG A 444 15.75 -10.78 13.10
CA ARG A 444 16.98 -11.04 13.85
C ARG A 444 16.86 -12.15 14.87
N GLU A 445 15.65 -12.40 15.36
CA GLU A 445 15.41 -13.43 16.37
C GLU A 445 15.59 -14.82 15.76
N ASN A 446 16.36 -15.67 16.46
CA ASN A 446 16.48 -17.07 16.11
C ASN A 446 15.26 -17.86 16.61
N ASN A 447 14.18 -17.85 15.82
CA ASN A 447 12.96 -18.55 16.17
C ASN A 447 12.36 -19.26 14.94
N PRO A 448 12.57 -20.57 14.78
CA PRO A 448 12.05 -21.31 13.63
C PRO A 448 10.51 -21.36 13.61
N LEU A 449 9.84 -21.19 14.76
CA LEU A 449 8.38 -21.09 14.82
C LEU A 449 7.86 -19.83 14.11
N ILE A 450 8.62 -18.73 14.08
CA ILE A 450 8.27 -17.55 13.27
C ILE A 450 8.33 -17.87 11.77
N ALA A 451 9.32 -18.66 11.34
CA ALA A 451 9.39 -19.10 9.95
C ALA A 451 8.23 -20.05 9.61
N ALA A 452 7.84 -20.95 10.52
CA ALA A 452 6.65 -21.78 10.34
C ALA A 452 5.38 -20.92 10.20
N TRP A 453 5.21 -19.93 11.10
CA TRP A 453 4.08 -18.99 11.06
C TRP A 453 4.00 -18.27 9.72
N LEU A 454 5.12 -17.73 9.24
CA LEU A 454 5.15 -16.98 7.98
C LEU A 454 4.86 -17.83 6.74
N ASN A 455 5.07 -19.15 6.81
CA ASN A 455 4.75 -20.08 5.73
C ASN A 455 3.38 -20.78 5.89
N SER A 456 2.64 -20.47 6.97
CA SER A 456 1.35 -21.11 7.25
C SER A 456 0.21 -20.63 6.34
N SER A 457 -0.84 -21.43 6.26
CA SER A 457 -2.11 -21.09 5.59
C SER A 457 -2.74 -19.81 6.17
N ILE A 458 -2.64 -19.63 7.50
CA ILE A 458 -3.08 -18.43 8.19
C ILE A 458 -2.36 -17.20 7.65
N MET A 459 -1.03 -17.25 7.49
CA MET A 459 -0.27 -16.12 6.96
C MET A 459 -0.59 -15.86 5.48
N GLN A 460 -0.79 -16.91 4.67
CA GLN A 460 -1.24 -16.75 3.29
C GLN A 460 -2.58 -16.01 3.24
N TYR A 461 -3.49 -16.33 4.14
CA TYR A 461 -4.77 -15.64 4.25
C TYR A 461 -4.60 -14.19 4.71
N ILE A 462 -3.78 -13.93 5.74
CA ILE A 462 -3.44 -12.56 6.16
C ILE A 462 -2.91 -11.76 4.96
N LEU A 463 -2.08 -12.36 4.13
CA LEU A 463 -1.61 -11.73 2.90
C LEU A 463 -2.79 -11.47 1.96
N GLN A 464 -3.60 -12.46 1.60
CA GLN A 464 -4.72 -12.28 0.66
C GLN A 464 -5.70 -11.18 1.10
N THR A 465 -6.00 -11.11 2.40
CA THR A 465 -6.97 -10.17 2.96
C THR A 465 -6.39 -8.78 3.24
N PHE A 466 -5.19 -8.69 3.80
CA PHE A 466 -4.66 -7.44 4.37
C PHE A 466 -3.51 -6.80 3.58
N SER A 467 -2.93 -7.50 2.61
CA SER A 467 -1.76 -7.01 1.89
C SER A 467 -2.07 -5.97 0.80
N LYS A 468 -1.01 -5.28 0.34
CA LYS A 468 -1.10 -4.28 -0.73
C LYS A 468 -1.00 -4.98 -2.08
N ARG A 469 -2.10 -5.03 -2.85
CA ARG A 469 -2.05 -5.49 -4.25
C ARG A 469 -1.19 -4.52 -5.09
N ILE A 470 -0.10 -5.02 -5.66
CA ILE A 470 0.79 -4.26 -6.56
C ILE A 470 0.33 -4.42 -8.02
N SER A 471 -0.16 -5.61 -8.35
CA SER A 471 -0.80 -6.00 -9.61
C SER A 471 -1.78 -7.14 -9.34
N ASP A 472 -2.30 -7.79 -10.38
CA ASP A 472 -3.28 -8.88 -10.25
C ASP A 472 -2.79 -10.02 -9.32
N ASN A 473 -1.54 -10.46 -9.51
CA ASN A 473 -0.97 -11.60 -8.76
C ASN A 473 0.07 -11.21 -7.71
N TRP A 474 0.67 -10.02 -7.80
CA TRP A 474 1.75 -9.62 -6.91
C TRP A 474 1.25 -8.82 -5.73
N THR A 475 1.67 -9.23 -4.54
CA THR A 475 1.45 -8.51 -3.30
C THR A 475 2.73 -8.10 -2.58
N ARG A 476 2.61 -7.08 -1.74
CA ARG A 476 3.65 -6.56 -0.87
C ARG A 476 3.15 -6.30 0.54
N LEU A 477 4.01 -6.62 1.50
CA LEU A 477 4.05 -5.97 2.80
C LEU A 477 5.38 -5.21 2.94
N LEU A 478 5.31 -4.05 3.58
CA LEU A 478 6.46 -3.25 3.97
C LEU A 478 6.86 -3.58 5.41
N GLU A 479 8.05 -3.14 5.82
CA GLU A 479 8.55 -3.30 7.19
C GLU A 479 7.51 -2.90 8.26
N ASP A 480 6.91 -1.71 8.11
CA ASP A 480 5.87 -1.24 9.04
C ASP A 480 4.60 -2.12 9.01
N ASP A 481 4.30 -2.79 7.90
CA ASP A 481 3.14 -3.67 7.82
C ASP A 481 3.40 -4.95 8.62
N TYR A 482 4.62 -5.50 8.56
CA TYR A 482 5.05 -6.67 9.36
C TYR A 482 5.13 -6.37 10.86
N LEU A 483 5.52 -5.14 11.26
CA LEU A 483 5.52 -4.74 12.67
C LEU A 483 4.14 -4.77 13.32
N GLU A 484 3.08 -4.74 12.51
CA GLU A 484 1.70 -4.75 12.94
C GLU A 484 1.00 -6.09 12.66
N ILE A 485 1.71 -7.08 12.12
CA ILE A 485 1.26 -8.48 12.05
C ILE A 485 1.96 -9.22 13.20
N PRO A 486 1.21 -9.81 14.14
CA PRO A 486 1.83 -10.47 15.26
C PRO A 486 2.45 -11.81 14.83
N VAL A 487 3.44 -12.25 15.60
CA VAL A 487 4.23 -13.46 15.40
C VAL A 487 4.24 -14.30 16.68
N PRO A 488 4.56 -15.60 16.62
CA PRO A 488 4.68 -16.45 17.80
C PRO A 488 5.57 -15.85 18.91
N SER A 489 5.06 -15.82 20.13
CA SER A 489 5.75 -15.27 21.31
C SER A 489 6.83 -16.17 21.86
N LYS A 490 6.67 -17.50 21.73
CA LYS A 490 7.62 -18.48 22.26
C LYS A 490 8.64 -18.87 21.20
N VAL A 491 9.86 -19.11 21.65
CA VAL A 491 10.87 -19.80 20.85
C VAL A 491 10.66 -21.30 21.05
N LYS A 492 10.43 -22.04 19.96
CA LYS A 492 10.24 -23.49 19.96
C LYS A 492 10.89 -24.06 18.71
N ASP A 493 11.65 -25.14 18.88
CA ASP A 493 12.14 -25.90 17.74
C ASP A 493 10.97 -26.54 17.00
N VAL A 494 10.98 -26.40 15.68
CA VAL A 494 9.95 -26.93 14.79
C VAL A 494 10.61 -27.60 13.59
N ASP A 495 9.99 -28.66 13.12
CA ASP A 495 10.41 -29.31 11.88
C ASP A 495 9.97 -28.45 10.68
N LEU A 496 10.97 -27.87 10.00
CA LEU A 496 10.79 -27.03 8.81
C LEU A 496 11.18 -27.77 7.51
N SER A 497 11.23 -29.11 7.53
CA SER A 497 11.56 -29.91 6.35
C SER A 497 10.51 -29.81 5.23
N SER A 498 9.29 -29.40 5.56
CA SER A 498 8.21 -29.16 4.61
C SER A 498 7.25 -28.07 5.10
N VAL A 499 6.47 -27.49 4.17
CA VAL A 499 5.39 -26.55 4.51
C VAL A 499 4.29 -27.24 5.33
N GLN A 500 4.02 -28.52 5.10
CA GLN A 500 3.05 -29.30 5.86
C GLN A 500 3.46 -29.46 7.34
N ASN A 501 4.75 -29.67 7.60
CA ASN A 501 5.25 -29.77 8.97
C ASN A 501 5.26 -28.41 9.67
N ALA A 502 5.57 -27.34 8.94
CA ALA A 502 5.41 -25.96 9.41
C ALA A 502 3.94 -25.66 9.77
N GLU A 503 2.99 -26.04 8.92
CA GLU A 503 1.56 -25.85 9.16
C GLU A 503 1.12 -26.57 10.43
N LYS A 504 1.42 -27.86 10.55
CA LYS A 504 1.08 -28.67 11.73
C LYS A 504 1.66 -28.07 13.02
N ALA A 505 2.88 -27.56 12.97
CA ALA A 505 3.50 -26.92 14.13
C ALA A 505 2.73 -25.65 14.58
N ILE A 506 2.15 -24.89 13.64
CA ILE A 506 1.33 -23.72 13.94
C ILE A 506 -0.05 -24.12 14.46
N GLU A 507 -0.68 -25.14 13.86
CA GLU A 507 -1.95 -25.68 14.36
C GLU A 507 -1.85 -26.15 15.81
N GLU A 508 -0.78 -26.88 16.13
CA GLU A 508 -0.49 -27.34 17.49
C GLU A 508 -0.14 -26.19 18.44
N TYR A 509 0.60 -25.19 17.95
CA TYR A 509 1.02 -24.06 18.78
C TYR A 509 -0.15 -23.15 19.17
N LEU A 510 -1.05 -22.90 18.23
CA LEU A 510 -2.24 -22.10 18.46
C LEU A 510 -3.36 -22.91 19.13
N ASP A 511 -3.28 -24.24 19.14
CA ASP A 511 -4.38 -25.11 19.56
C ASP A 511 -5.69 -24.69 18.89
N ILE A 512 -5.68 -24.65 17.54
CA ILE A 512 -6.77 -24.09 16.72
C ILE A 512 -8.12 -24.73 17.05
N ARG A 513 -8.13 -26.00 17.50
CA ARG A 513 -9.32 -26.72 17.97
C ARG A 513 -9.91 -26.12 19.25
N SER A 514 -9.08 -25.68 20.20
CA SER A 514 -9.52 -24.94 21.40
C SER A 514 -9.88 -23.47 21.12
N ILE A 515 -9.36 -22.91 20.03
CA ILE A 515 -9.59 -21.51 19.68
C ILE A 515 -11.03 -21.29 19.15
N ASN A 516 -11.81 -22.32 18.84
CA ASN A 516 -13.12 -22.22 18.14
C ASN A 516 -12.99 -21.48 16.80
N ALA A 517 -11.80 -21.50 16.21
CA ALA A 517 -11.58 -20.97 14.88
C ALA A 517 -12.24 -21.93 13.89
N THR A 518 -13.44 -21.58 13.42
CA THR A 518 -14.00 -22.17 12.20
C THR A 518 -13.26 -21.56 11.01
N ILE A 519 -11.95 -21.76 10.93
CA ILE A 519 -11.13 -21.19 9.86
C ILE A 519 -10.94 -22.28 8.82
N ILE A 520 -11.61 -22.04 7.68
CA ILE A 520 -11.38 -22.63 6.35
C ILE A 520 -11.79 -24.11 6.26
N LYS A 521 -13.07 -24.37 5.93
CA LYS A 521 -13.51 -25.69 5.46
C LYS A 521 -13.04 -26.02 4.05
N ASP A 522 -12.60 -25.03 3.27
CA ASP A 522 -11.99 -25.23 1.97
C ASP A 522 -11.05 -24.03 1.69
N PRO A 523 -9.73 -24.21 1.45
CA PRO A 523 -8.97 -23.19 0.76
C PRO A 523 -9.71 -22.90 -0.57
N PRO A 524 -9.72 -21.66 -1.09
CA PRO A 524 -10.41 -21.36 -2.33
C PRO A 524 -10.03 -22.40 -3.39
N ASN A 525 -11.04 -23.14 -3.87
CA ASN A 525 -10.86 -24.14 -4.90
C ASN A 525 -10.08 -23.53 -6.07
N SER A 526 -8.94 -24.16 -6.37
CA SER A 526 -8.33 -24.27 -7.69
C SER A 526 -8.29 -23.01 -8.56
N ILE A 527 -7.09 -22.43 -8.70
CA ILE A 527 -6.66 -21.68 -9.89
C ILE A 527 -6.45 -22.67 -11.05
N HIS A 528 -7.49 -23.43 -11.41
CA HIS A 528 -7.48 -24.26 -12.62
C HIS A 528 -8.35 -23.72 -13.75
N GLU A 529 -9.09 -22.63 -13.56
CA GLU A 529 -9.75 -21.94 -14.67
C GLU A 529 -9.74 -20.43 -14.41
N LEU A 530 -8.71 -19.75 -14.93
CA LEU A 530 -8.73 -18.39 -15.51
C LEU A 530 -7.42 -18.13 -16.26
#